data_AF-A0A3N0FMQ7-F1
#
_entry.id   AF-A0A3N0FMQ7-F1
#
_cell.length_a   1.000
_cell.length_b   1.000
_cell.length_c   1.000
_cell.angle_alpha   90.00
_cell.angle_beta   90.00
_cell.angle_gamma   90.00
#
_symmetry.space_group_name_H-M   'P 1'
#
loop_
_entity.id
_entity.type
_entity.pdbx_description
1 polymer ?
#
loop_
_entity_poly.entity_id
_entity_poly.type
_entity_poly.pdbx_seq_one_letter_code
_entity_poly.pdbx_strand_id
1 'polypeptide(L)' 'MLTRLDDDTDIAALVAELDGSDTDGADWVSDNGELTLAGDWLTQSGLLTPPFSIEALPGRIIIRAESDVMLA' A
#
# COMPACT_ATOMS: atom_id res chain seq x y z
N MET A 1 18.05 -8.01 -0.39
CA MET A 1 19.16 -8.53 0.44
C MET A 1 18.63 -9.77 1.13
N LEU A 2 19.28 -10.93 1.01
CA LEU A 2 18.83 -12.18 1.65
C LEU A 2 19.66 -12.40 2.92
N THR A 3 19.00 -12.58 4.05
CA THR A 3 19.64 -12.86 5.34
C THR A 3 19.59 -14.36 5.60
N ARG A 4 20.73 -14.98 5.94
CA ARG A 4 20.79 -16.39 6.31
C ARG A 4 20.24 -16.57 7.72
N LEU A 5 19.29 -17.48 7.90
CA LEU A 5 18.72 -17.84 9.19
C LEU A 5 19.58 -18.91 9.88
N ASP A 6 19.56 -18.92 11.21
CA ASP A 6 20.21 -19.94 12.05
C ASP A 6 19.36 -21.22 12.10
N ASP A 7 19.99 -22.37 12.37
CA ASP A 7 19.33 -23.68 12.43
C ASP A 7 18.31 -23.76 13.59
N ASP A 8 18.50 -22.94 14.63
CA ASP A 8 17.59 -22.80 15.77
C ASP A 8 16.46 -21.77 15.54
N THR A 9 16.34 -21.21 14.34
CA THR A 9 15.33 -20.20 14.03
C THR A 9 13.93 -20.83 13.99
N ASP A 10 13.04 -20.37 14.87
CA ASP A 10 11.63 -20.73 14.81
C ASP A 10 10.96 -20.04 13.62
N ILE A 11 10.91 -20.76 12.50
CA ILE A 11 10.31 -20.30 11.24
C ILE A 11 8.84 -19.94 11.43
N ALA A 12 8.10 -20.64 12.30
CA ALA A 12 6.68 -20.38 12.50
C ALA A 12 6.47 -19.06 13.25
N ALA A 13 7.30 -18.76 14.25
CA ALA A 13 7.29 -17.48 14.94
C ALA A 13 7.67 -16.31 14.02
N LEU A 14 8.68 -16.49 13.16
CA LEU A 14 9.09 -15.47 12.19
C LEU A 14 8.02 -15.21 11.11
N VAL A 15 7.37 -16.27 10.62
CA VAL A 15 6.24 -16.13 9.69
C VAL A 15 5.07 -15.39 10.35
N ALA A 16 4.76 -15.70 11.61
CA ALA A 16 3.71 -15.00 12.35
C ALA A 16 4.06 -13.53 12.65
N GLU A 17 5.33 -13.19 12.83
CA GLU A 17 5.81 -11.81 12.98
C GLU A 17 5.65 -11.03 11.67
N LEU A 18 5.93 -11.65 10.52
CA LEU A 18 5.71 -11.07 9.20
C LEU A 18 4.22 -10.96 8.86
N ASP A 19 3.42 -11.95 9.24
CA ASP A 19 1.96 -11.99 9.05
C ASP A 19 1.24 -10.99 9.99
N GLY A 20 1.87 -10.64 11.12
CA GLY A 20 1.42 -9.60 12.07
C GLY A 20 1.98 -8.21 11.78
N SER A 21 2.75 -8.04 10.70
CA SER A 21 3.27 -6.75 10.27
C SER A 21 2.20 -6.03 9.44
N ASP A 22 1.16 -5.51 10.11
CA ASP A 22 0.13 -4.62 9.53
C ASP A 22 0.70 -3.35 8.85
N THR A 23 2.02 -3.16 8.89
CA THR A 23 2.72 -1.94 8.49
C THR A 23 3.06 -1.82 7.02
N ASP A 24 3.00 -2.90 6.22
CA ASP A 24 3.33 -2.83 4.80
C ASP A 24 2.09 -3.24 3.99
N GLY A 25 1.29 -2.24 3.65
CA GLY A 25 0.10 -2.44 2.84
C GLY A 25 0.39 -3.19 1.55
N ALA A 26 -0.30 -4.32 1.36
CA ALA A 26 -0.18 -5.13 0.17
C ALA A 26 -1.12 -4.61 -0.92
N ASP A 27 -0.56 -4.38 -2.10
CA ASP A 27 -1.37 -4.17 -3.31
C ASP A 27 -1.86 -5.53 -3.81
N TRP A 28 -3.17 -5.66 -4.05
CA TRP A 28 -3.79 -6.90 -4.49
C TRP A 28 -4.66 -6.70 -5.73
N VAL A 29 -4.58 -7.61 -6.69
CA VAL A 29 -5.52 -7.71 -7.81
C VAL A 29 -6.41 -8.92 -7.60
N SER A 30 -7.71 -8.70 -7.42
CA SER A 30 -8.65 -9.79 -7.24
C SER A 30 -9.00 -10.47 -8.57
N ASP A 31 -9.62 -11.65 -8.48
CA ASP A 31 -10.00 -12.45 -9.66
C ASP A 31 -10.98 -11.73 -10.59
N ASN A 32 -11.70 -10.71 -10.09
CA ASN A 32 -12.61 -9.90 -10.90
C ASN A 32 -11.91 -8.71 -11.60
N GLY A 33 -10.61 -8.53 -11.39
CA GLY A 33 -9.81 -7.44 -11.92
C GLY A 33 -9.78 -6.16 -11.07
N GLU A 34 -10.34 -6.18 -9.86
CA GLU A 34 -10.25 -5.06 -8.90
C GLU A 34 -8.84 -4.96 -8.33
N LEU A 35 -8.22 -3.77 -8.43
CA LEU A 35 -6.97 -3.43 -7.77
C LEU A 35 -7.27 -2.73 -6.43
N THR A 36 -6.85 -3.35 -5.34
CA THR A 36 -6.86 -2.77 -4.00
C THR A 36 -5.45 -2.29 -3.65
N LEU A 37 -5.31 -1.00 -3.37
CA LEU A 37 -4.10 -0.42 -2.77
C LEU A 37 -4.39 -0.19 -1.30
N ALA A 38 -3.63 -0.83 -0.41
CA ALA A 38 -3.81 -0.74 1.03
C ALA A 38 -2.52 -0.25 1.70
N GLY A 39 -2.60 0.17 2.96
CA GLY A 39 -1.44 0.52 3.78
C GLY A 39 -1.53 1.89 4.45
N ASP A 40 -0.94 1.99 5.63
CA ASP A 40 -0.91 3.20 6.45
C ASP A 40 -0.35 4.41 5.70
N TRP A 41 0.64 4.19 4.82
CA TRP A 41 1.19 5.25 3.97
C TRP A 41 0.11 5.97 3.15
N LEU A 42 -0.89 5.24 2.62
CA LEU A 42 -1.94 5.82 1.80
C LEU A 42 -2.84 6.76 2.63
N THR A 43 -3.14 6.38 3.88
CA THR A 43 -3.90 7.22 4.82
C THR A 43 -3.06 8.41 5.33
N GLN A 44 -1.80 8.18 5.70
CA GLN A 44 -0.88 9.20 6.23
C GLN A 44 -0.49 10.25 5.19
N SER A 45 -0.48 9.89 3.90
CA SER A 45 -0.17 10.82 2.81
C SER A 45 -1.21 11.92 2.62
N GLY A 46 -2.43 11.73 3.13
CA GLY A 46 -3.57 12.61 2.88
C GLY A 46 -4.07 12.56 1.42
N LEU A 47 -3.51 11.70 0.57
CA LEU A 47 -3.79 11.62 -0.87
C LEU A 47 -5.25 11.26 -1.18
N LEU A 48 -5.89 10.52 -0.28
CA LEU A 48 -7.30 10.13 -0.36
C LEU A 48 -8.26 11.12 0.32
N THR A 49 -7.77 12.28 0.78
CA THR A 49 -8.64 13.32 1.35
C THR A 49 -9.41 13.97 0.20
N PRO A 50 -10.75 13.89 0.16
CA PRO A 50 -11.52 14.51 -0.91
C PRO A 50 -11.43 16.05 -0.87
N PRO A 51 -11.40 16.73 -2.03
CA PRO A 51 -11.45 16.15 -3.38
C PRO A 51 -10.10 15.57 -3.83
N PHE A 52 -10.15 14.47 -4.58
CA PHE A 52 -9.00 13.89 -5.27
C PHE A 52 -9.40 13.34 -6.64
N SER A 53 -8.44 13.23 -7.55
CA SER A 53 -8.63 12.66 -8.89
C SER A 53 -7.75 11.44 -9.13
N ILE A 54 -8.24 10.55 -9.99
CA ILE A 54 -7.55 9.34 -10.43
C ILE A 54 -7.45 9.34 -11.96
N GLU A 55 -6.25 9.13 -12.47
CA GLU A 55 -5.94 9.06 -13.91
C GLU A 55 -5.30 7.70 -14.24
N ALA A 56 -5.84 7.02 -15.25
CA ALA A 56 -5.29 5.76 -15.75
C ALA A 56 -4.55 6.00 -17.08
N LEU A 57 -3.28 5.62 -17.12
CA LEU A 57 -2.39 5.70 -18.27
C LEU A 57 -1.84 4.30 -18.61
N PRO A 58 -1.28 4.07 -19.81
CA PRO A 58 -0.61 2.82 -20.13
C PRO A 58 0.49 2.49 -19.11
N GLY A 59 0.27 1.46 -18.29
CA GLY A 59 1.21 0.99 -17.25
C GLY A 59 1.30 1.87 -16.00
N ARG A 60 0.36 2.79 -15.75
CA ARG A 60 0.41 3.69 -14.58
C ARG A 60 -0.98 4.14 -14.13
N ILE A 61 -1.18 4.19 -12.82
CA ILE A 61 -2.28 4.92 -12.19
C ILE A 61 -1.69 6.12 -11.46
N ILE A 62 -2.30 7.30 -11.60
CA ILE A 62 -1.91 8.52 -10.88
C ILE A 62 -3.09 8.93 -10.00
N ILE A 63 -2.85 9.04 -8.70
CA ILE A 63 -3.80 9.61 -7.74
C ILE A 63 -3.28 11.01 -7.37
N ARG A 64 -4.13 12.02 -7.40
CA ARG A 64 -3.78 13.41 -7.06
C ARG A 64 -4.76 13.94 -6.03
N ALA A 65 -4.25 14.40 -4.88
CA ALA A 65 -5.03 15.25 -4.00
C ALA A 65 -5.31 16.55 -4.74
N GLU A 66 -6.58 16.93 -4.87
CA GLU A 66 -6.91 18.23 -5.42
C GLU A 66 -6.80 19.22 -4.27
N SER A 67 -5.79 20.10 -4.35
CA SER A 67 -5.80 21.27 -3.49
C SER A 67 -7.07 22.02 -3.80
N ASP A 68 -7.92 22.22 -2.79
CA ASP A 68 -9.02 23.18 -2.86
C ASP A 68 -8.39 24.45 -3.42
N VAL A 69 -8.72 24.79 -4.66
CA VAL A 69 -8.33 26.07 -5.22
C VAL A 69 -9.16 27.05 -4.41
N MET A 70 -8.64 27.43 -3.25
CA MET A 70 -8.95 28.70 -2.63
C MET A 70 -8.52 29.72 -3.67
N LEU A 71 -9.47 30.05 -4.56
CA LEU A 71 -9.44 31.22 -5.38
C LEU A 71 -9.23 32.39 -4.42
N ALA A 72 -7.99 32.87 -4.36
CA ALA A 72 -7.66 34.17 -3.81
C ALA A 72 -7.95 35.24 -4.86
#